data_AF-A0A5C7N235-F1
#
_entry.id   AF-A0A5C7N235-F1
#
_cell.length_a   1.000
_cell.length_b   1.000
_cell.length_c   1.000
_cell.angle_alpha   90.00
_cell.angle_beta   90.00
_cell.angle_gamma   90.00
#
_symmetry.space_group_name_H-M   'P 1'
#
loop_
_entity.id
_entity.type
_entity.pdbx_description
1 polymer ?
#
loop_
_entity_poly.entity_id
_entity_poly.type
_entity_poly.pdbx_seq_one_letter_code
_entity_poly.pdbx_strand_id
1 'polypeptide(L)' 'MKIRDMVSFHSENFFEGAVQLRWVSDRPEQAKQAANAFVFHGPRYHGAADAEMDGITGGYRLKDSASF' A
#
# COMPACT_ATOMS: atom_id res chain seq x y z
N MET A 1 11.46 27.12 10.54
CA MET A 1 10.97 26.24 9.45
C MET A 1 9.84 25.39 10.02
N LYS A 2 8.61 25.43 9.48
CA LYS A 2 7.47 24.67 10.02
C LYS A 2 7.21 23.45 9.13
N ILE A 3 6.91 22.30 9.72
CA ILE A 3 6.65 21.03 8.99
C ILE A 3 5.55 21.17 7.95
N ARG A 4 4.50 21.95 8.24
CA ARG A 4 3.39 22.21 7.31
C ARG A 4 3.82 22.88 6.00
N ASP A 5 4.95 23.58 6.02
CA ASP A 5 5.48 24.28 4.85
C ASP A 5 6.34 23.34 3.98
N MET A 6 6.60 22.11 4.45
CA MET A 6 7.39 21.08 3.75
C MET A 6 6.56 19.87 3.30
N VAL A 7 5.43 19.60 3.94
CA VAL A 7 4.62 18.41 3.70
C VAL A 7 3.30 18.81 3.05
N SER A 8 3.02 18.24 1.88
CA SER A 8 1.75 18.38 1.18
C SER A 8 1.07 17.02 1.02
N PHE A 9 -0.26 17.04 1.00
CA PHE A 9 -1.05 15.85 0.68
C PHE A 9 -1.13 15.65 -0.83
N HIS A 10 -0.73 14.47 -1.28
CA HIS A 10 -0.68 14.10 -2.70
C HIS A 10 -1.98 13.39 -3.09
N SER A 11 -3.04 14.18 -3.31
CA SER A 11 -4.43 13.70 -3.45
C SER A 11 -4.65 12.71 -4.59
N GLU A 12 -3.86 12.77 -5.65
CA GLU A 12 -3.90 11.86 -6.79
C GLU A 12 -3.46 10.44 -6.43
N ASN A 13 -2.76 10.24 -5.30
CA ASN A 13 -2.41 8.92 -4.77
C ASN A 13 -3.37 8.47 -3.65
N PHE A 14 -4.51 9.15 -3.50
CA PHE A 14 -5.52 8.79 -2.51
C PHE A 14 -6.55 7.83 -3.11
N PHE A 15 -6.45 6.55 -2.73
CA PHE A 15 -7.32 5.48 -3.24
C PHE A 15 -8.51 5.19 -2.31
N GLU A 16 -9.15 6.24 -1.77
CA GLU A 16 -10.37 6.14 -0.95
C GLU A 16 -10.26 5.18 0.26
N GLY A 17 -9.04 4.89 0.72
CA GLY A 17 -8.75 3.95 1.81
C GLY A 17 -8.54 2.49 1.39
N ALA A 18 -9.09 2.05 0.25
CA ALA A 18 -8.85 0.72 -0.31
C ALA A 18 -9.10 0.67 -1.82
N VAL A 19 -8.17 0.06 -2.56
CA VAL A 19 -8.30 -0.16 -4.01
C VAL A 19 -9.47 -1.10 -4.30
N GLN A 20 -10.33 -0.73 -5.25
CA GLN A 20 -11.52 -1.51 -5.61
C GLN A 20 -11.34 -2.23 -6.96
N LEU A 21 -11.63 -3.53 -7.01
CA LEU A 21 -11.56 -4.31 -8.26
C LEU A 21 -12.45 -3.76 -9.37
N ARG A 22 -13.63 -3.23 -9.02
CA ARG A 22 -14.58 -2.67 -9.99
C ARG A 22 -14.02 -1.47 -10.77
N TRP A 23 -12.99 -0.79 -10.26
CA TRP A 23 -12.39 0.35 -10.96
C TRP A 23 -11.79 -0.04 -12.32
N VAL A 24 -11.42 -1.31 -12.53
CA VAL A 24 -10.97 -1.77 -13.84
C VAL A 24 -12.03 -1.52 -14.93
N SER A 25 -13.31 -1.63 -14.57
CA SER A 25 -14.44 -1.36 -15.47
C SER A 25 -14.97 0.06 -15.33
N ASP A 26 -15.20 0.51 -14.09
CA ASP A 26 -15.98 1.72 -13.82
C ASP A 26 -15.11 2.99 -13.83
N ARG A 27 -13.79 2.87 -13.57
CA ARG A 27 -12.84 3.98 -13.41
C ARG A 27 -11.42 3.59 -13.88
N PRO A 28 -11.23 3.28 -15.17
CA PRO A 28 -10.00 2.65 -15.68
C PRO A 28 -8.74 3.49 -15.44
N GLU A 29 -8.82 4.82 -15.50
CA GLU A 29 -7.67 5.69 -15.21
C GLU A 29 -7.24 5.64 -13.73
N GLN A 30 -8.21 5.57 -12.80
CA GLN A 30 -7.92 5.41 -11.38
C GLN A 30 -7.32 4.03 -11.10
N ALA A 31 -7.82 2.99 -11.77
CA ALA A 31 -7.24 1.64 -11.70
C ALA A 31 -5.79 1.61 -12.21
N LYS A 32 -5.49 2.33 -13.30
CA LYS A 32 -4.13 2.44 -13.83
C LYS A 32 -3.19 3.19 -12.88
N GLN A 33 -3.65 4.28 -12.26
CA GLN A 33 -2.88 4.99 -11.24
C GLN A 33 -2.58 4.09 -10.03
N ALA A 34 -3.58 3.34 -9.55
CA ALA A 34 -3.36 2.35 -8.49
C ALA A 34 -2.32 1.30 -8.93
N ALA A 35 -2.45 0.70 -10.11
CA ALA A 35 -1.49 -0.29 -10.60
C ALA A 35 -0.05 0.24 -10.70
N ASN A 36 0.15 1.53 -11.00
CA ASN A 36 1.47 2.17 -11.02
C ASN A 36 2.00 2.50 -9.61
N ALA A 37 1.10 2.73 -8.65
CA ALA A 37 1.46 3.09 -7.28
C ALA A 37 1.76 1.88 -6.38
N PHE A 38 1.20 0.71 -6.71
CA PHE A 38 1.43 -0.53 -5.97
C PHE A 38 2.43 -1.42 -6.71
N VAL A 39 3.59 -1.68 -6.09
CA VAL A 39 4.52 -2.71 -6.57
C VAL A 39 4.07 -4.04 -6.02
N PHE A 40 3.51 -4.89 -6.87
CA PHE A 40 3.28 -6.29 -6.53
C PHE A 40 4.62 -7.02 -6.62
N HIS A 41 5.11 -7.53 -5.50
CA HIS A 41 6.28 -8.41 -5.51
C HIS A 41 5.98 -9.66 -6.36
N GLY A 42 6.99 -10.16 -7.08
CA GLY A 42 6.89 -11.42 -7.82
C GLY A 42 6.63 -12.62 -6.90
N PRO A 43 6.76 -13.88 -7.38
CA PRO A 43 6.41 -15.07 -6.60
C PRO A 43 7.16 -15.20 -5.25
N ARG A 44 8.23 -14.42 -5.04
CA ARG A 44 8.82 -14.16 -3.74
C ARG A 44 8.24 -12.89 -3.13
N TYR A 45 7.34 -13.09 -2.17
CA TYR A 45 6.75 -12.05 -1.34
C TYR A 45 7.73 -11.66 -0.22
N HIS A 46 8.41 -10.53 -0.37
CA HIS A 46 9.22 -9.93 0.71
C HIS A 46 8.37 -9.10 1.68
N GLY A 47 7.13 -9.53 1.95
CA GLY A 47 6.40 -8.99 3.08
C GLY A 47 7.02 -9.46 4.39
N ALA A 48 6.66 -8.84 5.51
CA ALA A 48 7.28 -9.03 6.82
C ALA A 48 7.37 -10.48 7.37
N ALA A 49 6.87 -11.48 6.63
CA ALA A 49 7.19 -12.89 6.86
C ALA A 49 8.68 -13.22 6.54
N ASP A 50 9.32 -12.57 5.56
CA ASP A 50 10.75 -12.75 5.32
C ASP A 50 11.61 -12.04 6.40
N ALA A 51 11.04 -11.04 7.08
CA ALA A 51 11.68 -10.42 8.25
C ALA A 51 11.66 -11.33 9.50
N GLU A 52 10.84 -12.39 9.53
CA GLU A 52 10.92 -13.42 10.58
C GLU A 52 12.17 -14.29 10.43
N MET A 53 12.75 -14.41 9.22
CA MET A 53 13.99 -15.17 9.00
C MET A 53 15.25 -14.42 9.44
N ASP A 54 15.24 -13.09 9.47
CA ASP A 54 16.43 -12.29 9.80
C ASP A 54 16.64 -12.10 11.32
N GLY A 55 15.68 -12.51 12.16
CA GLY A 55 15.78 -12.45 13.62
C GLY A 55 15.94 -11.01 14.16
N ILE A 56 15.79 -10.69 15.45
CA ILE A 56 15.48 -11.39 16.69
C ILE A 56 14.68 -10.33 17.50
N THR A 57 13.74 -10.73 18.36
CA THR A 57 13.08 -9.88 19.38
C THR A 57 12.13 -8.75 18.92
N GLY A 58 10.82 -9.04 18.85
CA GLY A 58 9.80 -8.06 19.27
C GLY A 58 8.92 -7.41 18.19
N GLY A 59 7.94 -8.18 17.70
CA GLY A 59 6.53 -7.78 17.68
C GLY A 59 6.11 -6.49 16.95
N TYR A 60 5.79 -6.62 15.66
CA TYR A 60 4.65 -5.89 15.08
C TYR A 60 3.89 -6.84 14.15
N ARG A 61 2.80 -7.42 14.66
CA ARG A 61 1.89 -8.26 13.88
C ARG A 61 1.16 -7.37 12.89
N LEU A 62 1.54 -7.43 11.61
CA LEU A 62 0.84 -6.70 10.55
C LEU A 62 -0.61 -7.21 10.47
N LYS A 63 -1.57 -6.29 10.57
CA LYS A 63 -2.99 -6.56 10.34
C LYS A 63 -3.27 -6.43 8.84
N ASP A 64 -3.77 -7.52 8.26
CA ASP A 64 -4.33 -7.53 6.92
C ASP A 64 -5.62 -6.69 6.88
N SER A 65 -5.73 -5.78 5.91
CA SER A 65 -6.90 -4.93 5.69
C SER A 65 -8.08 -5.66 5.05
N ALA A 66 -7.88 -6.90 4.59
CA ALA A 66 -8.91 -7.74 3.98
C ALA A 66 -9.70 -8.62 4.98
N SER A 67 -9.35 -8.63 6.26
CA SER A 67 -9.92 -9.56 7.26
C SER A 67 -11.11 -9.01 8.08
N PHE A 68 -12.06 -8.32 7.43
CA PHE A 68 -13.34 -7.98 8.07
C PHE A 68 -14.33 -9.15 8.02
#